data_AF-A0A660ZX45-F1
#
_entry.id   AF-A0A660ZX45-F1
#
_cell.length_a   1.000
_cell.length_b   1.000
_cell.length_c   1.000
_cell.angle_alpha   90.00
_cell.angle_beta   90.00
_cell.angle_gamma   90.00
#
_symmetry.space_group_name_H-M   'P 1'
#
loop_
_entity.id
_entity.type
_entity.pdbx_description
1 polymer ?
#
loop_
_entity_poly.entity_id
_entity_poly.type
_entity_poly.pdbx_seq_one_letter_code
_entity_poly.pdbx_strand_id
1 'polypeptide(L)'
;HGEEALLRLDEHLGDRHCPQNIRRHLPRTIHRFEAVRASELLTARMLEMDDGLVRYKILRALGGLRSRDPSLPLDGALLRRGVERTLAGVLRVIDWRVHMQAAARANPDLDTLAHEVLVDALLHKERRATERLFRILSLIFPQEDFRRIHAGFNSEDERTRASSFELLEAIVPPPLNAALKAYMDDLPDSARVRAGAAYYSPRRWSYEEILSAFLREGSVGLRCIALYQIASLRLESFREQIQERREHAQDLEAPIIERTLRILDGASEDQASLA
;
A
#
# COMPACT_ATOMS: atom_id res chain seq x y z
N HIS A 1 -32.12 16.46 2.40
CA HIS A 1 -31.70 15.41 3.36
C HIS A 1 -30.56 14.52 2.85
N GLY A 2 -30.53 14.11 1.57
CA GLY A 2 -29.47 13.23 1.05
C GLY A 2 -28.07 13.88 0.95
N GLU A 3 -28.00 15.15 0.56
CA GLU A 3 -26.71 15.86 0.38
C GLU A 3 -25.94 16.07 1.69
N GLU A 4 -26.62 16.51 2.74
CA GLU A 4 -26.03 16.68 4.07
C GLU A 4 -25.49 15.35 4.63
N ALA A 5 -26.21 14.25 4.44
CA ALA A 5 -25.75 12.92 4.85
C ALA A 5 -24.50 12.48 4.07
N LEU A 6 -24.44 12.77 2.76
CA LEU A 6 -23.29 12.48 1.93
C LEU A 6 -22.05 13.26 2.37
N LEU A 7 -22.20 14.56 2.66
CA LEU A 7 -21.10 15.40 3.15
C LEU A 7 -20.57 14.89 4.49
N ARG A 8 -21.45 14.55 5.44
CA ARG A 8 -21.02 13.94 6.71
C ARG A 8 -20.26 12.63 6.50
N LEU A 9 -20.70 11.76 5.58
CA LEU A 9 -19.98 10.51 5.29
C LEU A 9 -18.59 10.77 4.70
N ASP A 10 -18.44 11.80 3.87
CA ASP A 10 -17.15 12.21 3.31
C ASP A 10 -16.22 12.77 4.40
N GLU A 11 -16.73 13.62 5.30
CA GLU A 11 -15.99 14.11 6.47
C GLU A 11 -15.44 12.96 7.32
N HIS A 12 -16.27 11.96 7.64
CA HIS A 12 -15.84 10.77 8.41
C HIS A 12 -14.85 9.89 7.63
N LEU A 13 -14.94 9.85 6.29
CA LEU A 13 -13.97 9.14 5.46
C LEU A 13 -12.59 9.83 5.50
N GLY A 14 -12.59 11.15 5.49
CA GLY A 14 -11.40 12.00 5.61
C GLY A 14 -10.79 12.04 7.01
N ASP A 15 -11.58 11.85 8.06
CA ASP A 15 -11.10 11.90 9.44
C ASP A 15 -10.16 10.73 9.77
N ARG A 16 -8.93 11.06 10.13
CA ARG A 16 -7.88 10.10 10.53
C ARG A 16 -8.14 9.46 11.89
N HIS A 17 -8.94 10.09 12.75
CA HIS A 17 -9.32 9.56 14.06
C HIS A 17 -10.53 8.62 13.97
N CYS A 18 -11.27 8.65 12.86
CA CYS A 18 -12.32 7.68 12.62
C CYS A 18 -11.71 6.27 12.54
N PRO A 19 -12.23 5.28 13.31
CA PRO A 19 -11.71 3.92 13.29
C PRO A 19 -11.61 3.32 11.89
N GLN A 20 -10.47 2.70 11.57
CA GLN A 20 -10.18 2.15 10.24
C GLN A 20 -11.25 1.15 9.77
N ASN A 21 -11.80 0.36 10.70
CA ASN A 21 -12.89 -0.59 10.44
C ASN A 21 -14.19 0.10 10.04
N ILE A 22 -14.46 1.33 10.48
CA ILE A 22 -15.60 2.14 10.03
C ILE A 22 -15.28 2.75 8.67
N ARG A 23 -14.12 3.41 8.53
CA ARG A 23 -13.71 4.09 7.29
C ARG A 23 -13.73 3.19 6.07
N ARG A 24 -13.32 1.92 6.20
CA ARG A 24 -13.36 0.94 5.09
C ARG A 24 -14.77 0.60 4.59
N HIS A 25 -15.83 0.88 5.36
CA HIS A 25 -17.21 0.66 4.95
C HIS A 25 -17.86 1.90 4.32
N LEU A 26 -17.38 3.10 4.64
CA LEU A 26 -17.94 4.36 4.15
C LEU A 26 -18.01 4.47 2.61
N PRO A 27 -17.00 4.04 1.83
CA PRO A 27 -17.09 4.11 0.36
C PRO A 27 -18.29 3.34 -0.22
N ARG A 28 -18.66 2.21 0.39
CA ARG A 28 -19.83 1.42 -0.04
C ARG A 28 -21.14 2.15 0.26
N THR A 29 -21.18 2.93 1.34
CA THR A 29 -22.35 3.74 1.70
C THR A 29 -22.46 4.96 0.79
N ILE A 30 -21.36 5.68 0.55
CA ILE A 30 -21.28 6.82 -0.39
C ILE A 30 -21.71 6.40 -1.79
N HIS A 31 -21.34 5.21 -2.25
CA HIS A 31 -21.75 4.62 -3.53
C HIS A 31 -23.28 4.48 -3.74
N ARG A 32 -24.09 4.63 -2.69
CA ARG A 32 -25.57 4.56 -2.79
C ARG A 32 -26.23 5.91 -3.07
N PHE A 33 -25.46 7.00 -3.02
CA PHE A 33 -25.96 8.35 -3.32
C PHE A 33 -25.92 8.61 -4.83
N GLU A 34 -26.32 9.82 -5.23
CA GLU A 34 -26.24 10.32 -6.60
C GLU A 34 -24.81 10.11 -7.15
N ALA A 35 -24.72 9.56 -8.36
CA ALA A 35 -23.50 8.97 -8.89
C ALA A 35 -22.41 10.01 -9.16
N VAL A 36 -22.76 11.15 -9.75
CA VAL A 36 -21.82 12.24 -10.06
C VAL A 36 -21.19 12.73 -8.76
N ARG A 37 -22.02 13.13 -7.79
CA ARG A 37 -21.54 13.68 -6.52
C ARG A 37 -20.75 12.67 -5.70
N ALA A 38 -21.20 11.41 -5.65
CA ALA A 38 -20.46 10.36 -4.96
C ALA A 38 -19.10 10.10 -5.63
N SER A 39 -19.03 10.15 -6.96
CA SER A 39 -17.79 9.91 -7.70
C SER A 39 -16.77 11.03 -7.52
N GLU A 40 -17.20 12.29 -7.48
CA GLU A 40 -16.34 13.45 -7.20
C GLU A 40 -15.64 13.31 -5.84
N LEU A 41 -16.42 13.08 -4.78
CA LEU A 41 -15.92 12.96 -3.41
C LEU A 41 -14.97 11.75 -3.29
N LEU A 42 -15.38 10.58 -3.80
CA LEU A 42 -14.55 9.38 -3.75
C LEU A 42 -13.24 9.54 -4.54
N THR A 43 -13.28 10.22 -5.70
CA THR A 43 -12.08 10.45 -6.52
C THR A 43 -11.11 11.40 -5.82
N ALA A 44 -11.62 12.46 -5.18
CA ALA A 44 -10.80 13.36 -4.37
C ALA A 44 -10.14 12.62 -3.18
N ARG A 45 -10.93 11.88 -2.39
CA ARG A 45 -10.42 11.13 -1.23
C ARG A 45 -9.41 10.05 -1.61
N MET A 46 -9.51 9.45 -2.80
CA MET A 46 -8.58 8.41 -3.26
C MET A 46 -7.10 8.81 -3.11
N LEU A 47 -6.78 10.09 -3.35
CA LEU A 47 -5.41 10.61 -3.26
C LEU A 47 -5.01 11.02 -1.85
N GLU A 48 -5.94 11.26 -0.93
CA GLU A 48 -5.65 11.68 0.44
C GLU A 48 -5.44 10.51 1.39
N MET A 49 -6.00 9.34 1.07
CA MET A 49 -5.93 8.19 1.94
C MET A 49 -4.54 7.54 1.90
N ASP A 50 -3.88 7.43 3.05
CA ASP A 50 -2.66 6.60 3.19
C ASP A 50 -3.00 5.11 3.33
N ASP A 51 -4.20 4.82 3.84
CA ASP A 51 -4.66 3.47 4.07
C ASP A 51 -4.99 2.74 2.75
N GLY A 52 -4.19 1.72 2.45
CA GLY A 52 -4.34 0.94 1.24
C GLY A 52 -5.66 0.18 1.11
N LEU A 53 -6.28 -0.26 2.22
CA LEU A 53 -7.56 -0.96 2.22
C LEU A 53 -8.71 0.03 1.97
N VAL A 54 -8.68 1.21 2.57
CA VAL A 54 -9.66 2.28 2.32
C VAL A 54 -9.57 2.71 0.85
N ARG A 55 -8.37 2.95 0.32
CA ARG A 55 -8.16 3.23 -1.12
C ARG A 55 -8.76 2.14 -2.00
N TYR A 56 -8.55 0.86 -1.65
CA TYR A 56 -9.15 -0.25 -2.38
C TYR A 56 -10.69 -0.19 -2.37
N LYS A 57 -11.30 0.15 -1.22
CA LYS A 57 -12.76 0.27 -1.09
C LYS A 57 -13.32 1.46 -1.87
N ILE A 58 -12.59 2.57 -1.93
CA ILE A 58 -12.88 3.71 -2.80
C ILE A 58 -12.89 3.27 -4.27
N LEU A 59 -11.84 2.59 -4.73
CA LEU A 59 -11.75 2.11 -6.13
C LEU A 59 -12.86 1.11 -6.48
N ARG A 60 -13.24 0.24 -5.54
CA ARG A 60 -14.39 -0.66 -5.70
C ARG A 60 -15.70 0.11 -5.84
N ALA A 61 -15.89 1.15 -5.04
CA ALA A 61 -17.07 2.01 -5.10
C ALA A 61 -17.15 2.78 -6.43
N LEU A 62 -16.04 3.40 -6.86
CA LEU A 62 -15.92 4.08 -8.16
C LEU A 62 -16.18 3.13 -9.33
N GLY A 63 -15.57 1.95 -9.32
CA GLY A 63 -15.80 0.92 -10.33
C GLY A 63 -17.26 0.49 -10.38
N GLY A 64 -17.91 0.34 -9.22
CA GLY A 64 -19.34 0.05 -9.16
C GLY A 64 -20.21 1.18 -9.73
N LEU A 65 -19.86 2.45 -9.48
CA LEU A 65 -20.60 3.59 -10.03
C LEU A 65 -20.48 3.60 -11.56
N ARG A 66 -19.26 3.45 -12.08
CA ARG A 66 -19.00 3.39 -13.52
C ARG A 66 -19.66 2.20 -14.21
N SER A 67 -19.79 1.06 -13.53
CA SER A 67 -20.52 -0.09 -14.09
C SER A 67 -22.04 0.15 -14.21
N ARG A 68 -22.61 1.04 -13.39
CA ARG A 68 -24.04 1.42 -13.49
C ARG A 68 -24.27 2.49 -14.53
N ASP A 69 -23.34 3.43 -14.63
CA ASP A 69 -23.35 4.49 -15.64
C ASP A 69 -21.96 4.56 -16.31
N PRO A 70 -21.79 3.91 -17.49
CA PRO A 70 -20.54 3.95 -18.24
C PRO A 70 -20.09 5.36 -18.66
N SER A 71 -21.04 6.29 -18.76
CA SER A 71 -20.80 7.68 -19.16
C SER A 71 -20.42 8.60 -18.00
N LEU A 72 -20.47 8.09 -16.76
CA LEU A 72 -20.18 8.84 -15.54
C LEU A 72 -18.83 9.57 -15.64
N PRO A 73 -18.79 10.91 -15.58
CA PRO A 73 -17.54 11.64 -15.63
C PRO A 73 -16.68 11.27 -14.41
N LEU A 74 -15.41 10.90 -14.67
CA LEU A 74 -14.40 10.73 -13.63
C LEU A 74 -13.22 11.63 -14.00
N ASP A 75 -12.62 12.26 -12.99
CA ASP A 75 -11.45 13.10 -13.19
C ASP A 75 -10.24 12.24 -13.57
N GLY A 76 -9.94 12.20 -14.88
CA GLY A 76 -8.83 11.44 -15.43
C GLY A 76 -7.46 11.91 -14.92
N ALA A 77 -7.31 13.19 -14.54
CA ALA A 77 -6.05 13.69 -13.98
C ALA A 77 -5.84 13.17 -12.56
N LEU A 78 -6.86 13.16 -11.72
CA LEU A 78 -6.79 12.56 -10.38
C LEU A 78 -6.58 11.04 -10.44
N LEU A 79 -7.23 10.35 -11.38
CA LEU A 79 -6.99 8.92 -11.60
C LEU A 79 -5.55 8.64 -12.03
N ARG A 80 -4.98 9.41 -12.96
CA ARG A 80 -3.57 9.30 -13.37
C ARG A 80 -2.62 9.48 -12.19
N ARG A 81 -2.79 10.54 -11.39
CA ARG A 81 -2.03 10.74 -10.15
C ARG A 81 -2.18 9.56 -9.18
N GLY A 82 -3.36 8.94 -9.16
CA GLY A 82 -3.64 7.72 -8.40
C GLY A 82 -2.80 6.52 -8.86
N VAL A 83 -2.64 6.35 -10.17
CA VAL A 83 -1.75 5.32 -10.74
C VAL A 83 -0.31 5.59 -10.32
N GLU A 84 0.19 6.81 -10.55
CA GLU A 84 1.57 7.22 -10.25
C GLU A 84 1.89 7.02 -8.77
N ARG A 85 1.02 7.49 -7.87
CA ARG A 85 1.17 7.29 -6.42
C ARG A 85 1.17 5.81 -6.04
N THR A 86 0.37 4.98 -6.71
CA THR A 86 0.32 3.53 -6.44
C THR A 86 1.58 2.84 -6.94
N LEU A 87 2.06 3.21 -8.13
CA LEU A 87 3.29 2.69 -8.71
C LEU A 87 4.50 3.07 -7.87
N ALA A 88 4.64 4.35 -7.50
CA ALA A 88 5.71 4.81 -6.61
C ALA A 88 5.69 4.06 -5.26
N GLY A 89 4.50 3.87 -4.68
CA GLY A 89 4.33 3.15 -3.42
C GLY A 89 4.72 1.67 -3.51
N VAL A 90 4.42 0.98 -4.61
CA VAL A 90 4.79 -0.43 -4.76
C VAL A 90 6.27 -0.61 -5.07
N LEU A 91 6.87 0.28 -5.87
CA LEU A 91 8.32 0.28 -6.12
C LEU A 91 9.11 0.48 -4.82
N ARG A 92 8.64 1.37 -3.94
CA ARG A 92 9.22 1.55 -2.59
C ARG A 92 9.13 0.28 -1.73
N VAL A 93 7.98 -0.41 -1.76
CA VAL A 93 7.79 -1.67 -1.02
C VAL A 93 8.77 -2.74 -1.52
N ILE A 94 8.98 -2.83 -2.83
CA ILE A 94 9.96 -3.74 -3.43
C ILE A 94 11.38 -3.33 -3.03
N ASP A 95 11.72 -2.04 -3.09
CA ASP A 95 13.05 -1.53 -2.72
C ASP A 95 13.41 -1.86 -1.26
N TRP A 96 12.47 -1.64 -0.34
CA TRP A 96 12.61 -2.08 1.06
C TRP A 96 12.81 -3.58 1.18
N ARG A 97 11.99 -4.38 0.49
CA ARG A 97 12.07 -5.85 0.55
C ARG A 97 13.43 -6.36 0.07
N VAL A 98 13.94 -5.83 -1.05
CA VAL A 98 15.25 -6.18 -1.60
C VAL A 98 16.36 -5.87 -0.58
N HIS A 99 16.35 -4.69 0.02
CA HIS A 99 17.37 -4.28 0.99
C HIS A 99 17.28 -5.09 2.30
N MET A 100 16.08 -5.37 2.79
CA MET A 100 15.89 -6.22 3.97
C MET A 100 16.42 -7.64 3.75
N GLN A 101 16.06 -8.27 2.63
CA GLN A 101 16.53 -9.62 2.29
C GLN A 101 18.04 -9.67 2.03
N ALA A 102 18.64 -8.59 1.52
CA ALA A 102 20.09 -8.49 1.37
C ALA A 102 20.78 -8.34 2.73
N ALA A 103 20.22 -7.54 3.64
CA ALA A 103 20.75 -7.35 4.98
C ALA A 103 20.73 -8.65 5.79
N ALA A 104 19.62 -9.40 5.78
CA ALA A 104 19.52 -10.69 6.47
C ALA A 104 20.48 -11.75 5.90
N ARG A 105 20.70 -11.75 4.58
CA ARG A 105 21.73 -12.62 3.97
C ARG A 105 23.15 -12.26 4.41
N ALA A 106 23.43 -10.98 4.64
CA ALA A 106 24.75 -10.51 5.07
C ALA A 106 24.96 -10.67 6.60
N ASN A 107 23.89 -10.58 7.38
CA ASN A 107 23.88 -10.76 8.82
C ASN A 107 22.72 -11.67 9.24
N PRO A 108 22.98 -12.98 9.44
CA PRO A 108 21.96 -13.95 9.83
C PRO A 108 21.24 -13.64 11.14
N ASP A 109 21.83 -12.82 12.04
CA ASP A 109 21.16 -12.42 13.29
C ASP A 109 19.90 -11.58 13.01
N LEU A 110 19.79 -10.95 11.84
CA LEU A 110 18.60 -10.21 11.42
C LEU A 110 17.44 -11.13 11.02
N ASP A 111 17.71 -12.38 10.68
CA ASP A 111 16.76 -13.35 10.12
C ASP A 111 15.92 -14.03 11.21
N THR A 112 15.10 -13.23 11.88
CA THR A 112 14.16 -13.69 12.90
C THR A 112 12.79 -14.01 12.29
N LEU A 113 11.91 -14.69 13.05
CA LEU A 113 10.51 -14.86 12.65
C LEU A 113 9.81 -13.51 12.34
N ALA A 114 10.13 -12.45 13.08
CA ALA A 114 9.56 -11.12 12.80
C ALA A 114 10.08 -10.56 11.47
N HIS A 115 11.33 -10.84 11.09
CA HIS A 115 11.87 -10.48 9.78
C HIS A 115 11.12 -11.18 8.64
N GLU A 116 10.94 -12.50 8.73
CA GLU A 116 10.19 -13.28 7.74
C GLU A 116 8.78 -12.71 7.56
N VAL A 117 8.09 -12.42 8.67
CA VAL A 117 6.74 -11.84 8.64
C VAL A 117 6.73 -10.41 8.06
N LEU A 118 7.77 -9.60 8.25
CA LEU A 118 7.92 -8.30 7.59
C LEU A 118 8.06 -8.46 6.07
N VAL A 119 8.91 -9.38 5.61
CA VAL A 119 9.12 -9.67 4.19
C VAL A 119 7.80 -10.14 3.55
N ASP A 120 7.08 -11.04 4.21
CA ASP A 120 5.76 -11.50 3.77
C ASP A 120 4.74 -10.37 3.75
N ALA A 121 4.74 -9.48 4.74
CA ALA A 121 3.86 -8.32 4.75
C ALA A 121 4.12 -7.38 3.56
N LEU A 122 5.38 -7.20 3.16
CA LEU A 122 5.76 -6.43 1.96
C LEU A 122 5.27 -7.11 0.67
N LEU A 123 5.40 -8.43 0.54
CA LEU A 123 4.84 -9.19 -0.59
C LEU A 123 3.32 -9.05 -0.69
N HIS A 124 2.61 -9.12 0.44
CA HIS A 124 1.17 -8.87 0.46
C HIS A 124 0.82 -7.44 0.05
N LYS A 125 1.60 -6.45 0.50
CA LYS A 125 1.41 -5.04 0.10
C LYS A 125 1.63 -4.84 -1.39
N GLU A 126 2.62 -5.51 -1.98
CA GLU A 126 2.87 -5.51 -3.43
C GLU A 126 1.66 -6.02 -4.19
N ARG A 127 1.18 -7.24 -3.89
CA ARG A 127 0.00 -7.83 -4.54
C ARG A 127 -1.24 -6.93 -4.45
N ARG A 128 -1.49 -6.33 -3.29
CA ARG A 128 -2.62 -5.40 -3.08
C ARG A 128 -2.44 -4.08 -3.85
N ALA A 129 -1.20 -3.60 -4.01
CA ALA A 129 -0.92 -2.42 -4.81
C ALA A 129 -1.12 -2.70 -6.30
N THR A 130 -0.68 -3.86 -6.80
CA THR A 130 -0.96 -4.31 -8.17
C THR A 130 -2.47 -4.34 -8.44
N GLU A 131 -3.26 -4.94 -7.54
CA GLU A 131 -4.72 -4.97 -7.71
C GLU A 131 -5.32 -3.56 -7.81
N ARG A 132 -4.87 -2.62 -6.96
CA ARG A 132 -5.33 -1.22 -7.03
C ARG A 132 -4.92 -0.53 -8.33
N LEU A 133 -3.70 -0.76 -8.79
CA LEU A 133 -3.17 -0.20 -10.03
C LEU A 133 -4.08 -0.55 -11.21
N PHE A 134 -4.37 -1.84 -11.42
CA PHE A 134 -5.24 -2.31 -12.51
C PHE A 134 -6.68 -1.84 -12.36
N ARG A 135 -7.19 -1.68 -11.13
CA ARG A 135 -8.51 -1.08 -10.91
C ARG A 135 -8.56 0.38 -11.34
N ILE A 136 -7.51 1.16 -11.07
CA ILE A 136 -7.45 2.55 -11.53
C ILE A 136 -7.35 2.59 -13.05
N LEU A 137 -6.53 1.73 -13.67
CA LEU A 137 -6.43 1.64 -15.13
C LEU A 137 -7.78 1.29 -15.78
N SER A 138 -8.56 0.37 -15.20
CA SER A 138 -9.94 0.09 -15.66
C SER A 138 -10.89 1.29 -15.57
N LEU A 139 -10.62 2.26 -14.68
CA LEU A 139 -11.41 3.50 -14.60
C LEU A 139 -10.97 4.53 -15.63
N ILE A 140 -9.67 4.59 -15.93
CA ILE A 140 -9.11 5.50 -16.94
C ILE A 140 -9.49 5.03 -18.36
N PHE A 141 -9.45 3.73 -18.60
CA PHE A 141 -9.66 3.10 -19.89
C PHE A 141 -10.83 2.12 -19.82
N PRO A 142 -12.08 2.61 -19.74
CA PRO A 142 -13.26 1.78 -19.48
C PRO A 142 -13.61 0.81 -20.62
N GLN A 143 -13.08 1.01 -21.82
CA GLN A 143 -13.29 0.13 -22.97
C GLN A 143 -12.33 -1.08 -22.97
N GLU A 144 -11.29 -1.04 -22.13
CA GLU A 144 -10.23 -2.04 -22.10
C GLU A 144 -10.43 -3.01 -20.93
N ASP A 145 -10.25 -4.31 -21.19
CA ASP A 145 -10.34 -5.32 -20.13
C ASP A 145 -9.00 -5.46 -19.39
N PHE A 146 -8.70 -4.50 -18.53
CA PHE A 146 -7.50 -4.53 -17.69
C PHE A 146 -7.46 -5.71 -16.71
N ARG A 147 -8.58 -6.40 -16.45
CA ARG A 147 -8.55 -7.64 -15.66
C ARG A 147 -7.96 -8.77 -16.49
N ARG A 148 -8.38 -8.89 -17.76
CA ARG A 148 -7.82 -9.86 -18.71
C ARG A 148 -6.37 -9.55 -19.03
N ILE A 149 -6.01 -8.28 -19.27
CA ILE A 149 -4.62 -7.88 -19.50
C ILE A 149 -3.75 -8.28 -18.31
N HIS A 150 -4.19 -7.96 -17.08
CA HIS A 150 -3.47 -8.34 -15.86
C HIS A 150 -3.29 -9.86 -15.71
N ALA A 151 -4.34 -10.63 -15.98
CA ALA A 151 -4.27 -12.09 -15.91
C ALA A 151 -3.27 -12.66 -16.93
N GLY A 152 -3.17 -12.06 -18.12
CA GLY A 152 -2.26 -12.54 -19.16
C GLY A 152 -0.78 -12.36 -18.85
N PHE A 153 -0.37 -11.42 -17.98
CA PHE A 153 1.04 -11.30 -17.56
C PHE A 153 1.58 -12.54 -16.86
N ASN A 154 0.71 -13.24 -16.12
CA ASN A 154 1.07 -14.48 -15.41
C ASN A 154 0.68 -15.74 -16.20
N SER A 155 0.38 -15.63 -17.49
CA SER A 155 0.00 -16.76 -18.32
C SER A 155 1.21 -17.64 -18.62
N GLU A 156 1.02 -18.97 -18.54
CA GLU A 156 2.00 -19.96 -18.99
C GLU A 156 2.18 -19.91 -20.52
N ASP A 157 1.14 -19.50 -21.27
CA ASP A 157 1.22 -19.30 -22.72
C ASP A 157 1.98 -18.02 -23.07
N GLU A 158 3.14 -18.19 -23.70
CA GLU A 158 4.02 -17.09 -24.12
C GLU A 158 3.32 -16.10 -25.05
N ARG A 159 2.44 -16.59 -25.95
CA ARG A 159 1.71 -15.72 -26.88
C ARG A 159 0.72 -14.83 -26.13
N THR A 160 -0.03 -15.39 -25.19
CA THR A 160 -0.94 -14.63 -24.31
C THR A 160 -0.17 -13.59 -23.49
N ARG A 161 0.97 -13.99 -22.91
CA ARG A 161 1.83 -13.07 -22.14
C ARG A 161 2.35 -11.91 -22.99
N ALA A 162 2.90 -12.19 -24.18
CA ALA A 162 3.37 -11.17 -25.11
C ALA A 162 2.23 -10.21 -25.53
N SER A 163 1.06 -10.76 -25.85
CA SER A 163 -0.12 -9.97 -26.22
C SER A 163 -0.56 -9.01 -25.11
N SER A 164 -0.50 -9.43 -23.84
CA SER A 164 -0.78 -8.55 -22.69
C SER A 164 0.20 -7.38 -22.57
N PHE A 165 1.49 -7.62 -22.83
CA PHE A 165 2.49 -6.54 -22.84
C PHE A 165 2.29 -5.57 -23.99
N GLU A 166 2.03 -6.08 -25.20
CA GLU A 166 1.74 -5.24 -26.38
C GLU A 166 0.51 -4.35 -26.15
N LEU A 167 -0.57 -4.91 -25.60
CA LEU A 167 -1.78 -4.15 -25.26
C LEU A 167 -1.50 -3.07 -24.22
N LEU A 168 -0.75 -3.39 -23.15
CA LEU A 168 -0.38 -2.41 -22.15
C LEU A 168 0.42 -1.25 -22.76
N GLU A 169 1.37 -1.54 -23.64
CA GLU A 169 2.19 -0.53 -24.32
C GLU A 169 1.39 0.33 -25.29
N ALA A 170 0.39 -0.24 -25.97
CA ALA A 170 -0.47 0.47 -26.91
C ALA A 170 -1.48 1.38 -26.20
N ILE A 171 -2.02 0.96 -25.05
CA ILE A 171 -3.08 1.68 -24.32
C ILE A 171 -2.49 2.77 -23.43
N VAL A 172 -1.40 2.47 -22.71
CA VAL A 172 -0.84 3.36 -21.70
C VAL A 172 0.24 4.25 -22.32
N PRO A 173 0.22 5.57 -22.12
CA PRO A 173 1.23 6.45 -22.70
C PRO A 173 2.59 6.34 -21.96
N PRO A 174 3.72 6.59 -22.64
CA PRO A 174 5.01 6.79 -21.99
C PRO A 174 5.01 8.02 -21.06
N PRO A 175 5.83 8.03 -19.98
CA PRO A 175 6.75 6.96 -19.56
C PRO A 175 6.08 5.85 -18.72
N LEU A 176 4.76 5.94 -18.49
CA LEU A 176 4.05 5.02 -17.60
C LEU A 176 4.03 3.59 -18.12
N ASN A 177 3.85 3.39 -19.43
CA ASN A 177 3.85 2.05 -20.01
C ASN A 177 5.16 1.29 -19.77
N ALA A 178 6.31 1.93 -19.96
CA ALA A 178 7.62 1.32 -19.78
C ALA A 178 7.83 0.89 -18.32
N ALA A 179 7.44 1.75 -17.37
CA ALA A 179 7.52 1.43 -15.95
C ALA A 179 6.56 0.28 -15.55
N LEU A 180 5.33 0.27 -16.08
CA LEU A 180 4.37 -0.81 -15.83
C LEU A 180 4.79 -2.12 -16.47
N LYS A 181 5.33 -2.09 -17.68
CA LYS A 181 5.88 -3.26 -18.36
C LYS A 181 6.98 -3.89 -17.54
N ALA A 182 8.02 -3.11 -17.18
CA ALA A 182 9.11 -3.62 -16.37
C ALA A 182 8.65 -4.10 -14.98
N TYR A 183 7.61 -3.47 -14.41
CA TYR A 183 7.04 -3.90 -13.14
C TYR A 183 6.30 -5.25 -13.22
N MET A 184 5.61 -5.52 -14.34
CA MET A 184 4.84 -6.75 -14.57
C MET A 184 5.65 -7.88 -15.20
N ASP A 185 6.81 -7.55 -15.77
CA ASP A 185 7.75 -8.52 -16.33
C ASP A 185 8.44 -9.34 -15.24
N ASP A 186 8.94 -10.52 -15.61
CA ASP A 186 9.66 -11.44 -14.72
C ASP A 186 11.13 -11.01 -14.59
N LEU A 187 11.31 -9.78 -14.12
CA LEU A 187 12.62 -9.18 -13.88
C LEU A 187 13.00 -9.33 -12.40
N PRO A 188 14.30 -9.43 -12.09
CA PRO A 188 14.76 -9.29 -10.71
C PRO A 188 14.24 -7.99 -10.10
N ASP A 189 13.82 -8.02 -8.84
CA ASP A 189 13.20 -6.88 -8.15
C ASP A 189 14.02 -5.59 -8.24
N SER A 190 15.35 -5.67 -8.15
CA SER A 190 16.21 -4.48 -8.30
C SER A 190 16.11 -3.85 -9.70
N ALA A 191 15.90 -4.65 -10.75
CA ALA A 191 15.68 -4.17 -12.10
C ALA A 191 14.29 -3.54 -12.26
N ARG A 192 13.26 -4.15 -11.66
CA ARG A 192 11.88 -3.59 -11.59
C ARG A 192 11.90 -2.19 -10.96
N VAL A 193 12.62 -2.03 -9.85
CA VAL A 193 12.78 -0.73 -9.16
C VAL A 193 13.51 0.30 -10.03
N ARG A 194 14.63 -0.08 -10.67
CA ARG A 194 15.37 0.83 -11.56
C ARG A 194 14.56 1.31 -12.76
N ALA A 195 13.77 0.42 -13.36
CA ALA A 195 12.92 0.78 -14.50
C ALA A 195 11.80 1.77 -14.11
N GLY A 196 11.41 1.79 -12.84
CA GLY A 196 10.44 2.73 -12.28
C GLY A 196 11.01 4.08 -11.84
N ALA A 197 12.25 4.43 -12.20
CA ALA A 197 12.96 5.62 -11.72
C ALA A 197 12.24 6.96 -12.00
N ALA A 198 11.35 7.01 -12.99
CA ALA A 198 10.52 8.18 -13.27
C ALA A 198 9.46 8.45 -12.18
N TYR A 199 9.11 7.45 -11.37
CA TYR A 199 8.04 7.51 -10.36
C TYR A 199 8.53 7.31 -8.93
N TYR A 200 9.68 6.66 -8.77
CA TYR A 200 10.28 6.38 -7.48
C TYR A 200 11.79 6.55 -7.59
N SER A 201 12.40 7.26 -6.64
CA SER A 201 13.85 7.41 -6.57
C SER A 201 14.43 6.31 -5.66
N PRO A 202 14.93 5.18 -6.21
CA PRO A 202 15.64 4.19 -5.41
C PRO A 202 16.85 4.78 -4.72
N ARG A 203 17.12 4.28 -3.52
CA ARG A 203 18.29 4.66 -2.75
C ARG A 203 18.84 3.46 -1.98
N ARG A 204 20.05 3.59 -1.45
CA ARG A 204 20.58 2.60 -0.51
C ARG A 204 19.88 2.78 0.83
N TRP A 205 19.15 1.76 1.26
CA TRP A 205 18.52 1.71 2.58
C TRP A 205 19.36 0.88 3.54
N SER A 206 19.56 1.37 4.76
CA SER A 206 19.99 0.51 5.87
C SER A 206 18.80 -0.28 6.42
N TYR A 207 19.07 -1.38 7.12
CA TYR A 207 18.01 -2.18 7.77
C TYR A 207 17.22 -1.33 8.78
N GLU A 208 17.92 -0.56 9.61
CA GLU A 208 17.31 0.33 10.61
C GLU A 208 16.53 1.48 9.96
N GLU A 209 16.96 2.03 8.83
CA GLU A 209 16.19 3.06 8.10
C GLU A 209 14.83 2.52 7.63
N ILE A 210 14.77 1.25 7.25
CA ILE A 210 13.52 0.60 6.83
C ILE A 210 12.61 0.37 8.04
N LEU A 211 13.14 -0.13 9.15
CA LEU A 211 12.37 -0.26 10.40
C LEU A 211 11.84 1.09 10.89
N SER A 212 12.65 2.14 10.82
CA SER A 212 12.24 3.51 11.16
C SER A 212 11.13 3.99 10.22
N ALA A 213 11.21 3.67 8.93
CA ALA A 213 10.12 3.95 7.99
C ALA A 213 8.85 3.19 8.34
N PHE A 214 8.93 1.93 8.76
CA PHE A 214 7.76 1.19 9.21
C PHE A 214 7.09 1.86 10.41
N LEU A 215 7.83 2.28 11.43
CA LEU A 215 7.26 2.98 12.60
C LEU A 215 6.59 4.31 12.24
N ARG A 216 7.14 5.04 11.27
CA ARG A 216 6.63 6.36 10.86
C ARG A 216 5.39 6.28 9.98
N GLU A 217 5.45 5.47 8.93
CA GLU A 217 4.46 5.47 7.84
C GLU A 217 3.82 4.09 7.58
N GLY A 218 4.25 3.05 8.29
CA GLY A 218 3.67 1.72 8.19
C GLY A 218 2.24 1.67 8.70
N SER A 219 1.46 0.72 8.17
CA SER A 219 0.17 0.34 8.77
C SER A 219 0.37 -0.18 10.20
N VAL A 220 -0.63 -0.10 11.06
CA VAL A 220 -0.59 -0.59 12.45
C VAL A 220 0.07 -1.97 12.55
N GLY A 221 -0.41 -2.95 11.77
CA GLY A 221 0.18 -4.29 11.78
C GLY A 221 1.66 -4.33 11.36
N LEU A 222 2.08 -3.48 10.42
CA LEU A 222 3.49 -3.41 10.02
C LEU A 222 4.35 -2.81 11.13
N ARG A 223 3.83 -1.79 11.85
CA ARG A 223 4.49 -1.20 13.01
C ARG A 223 4.63 -2.22 14.13
N CYS A 224 3.57 -2.96 14.42
CA CYS A 224 3.59 -4.03 15.40
C CYS A 224 4.69 -5.06 15.10
N ILE A 225 4.78 -5.56 13.87
CA ILE A 225 5.82 -6.54 13.49
C ILE A 225 7.23 -5.88 13.55
N ALA A 226 7.36 -4.62 13.15
CA ALA A 226 8.63 -3.89 13.25
C ALA A 226 9.10 -3.72 14.70
N LEU A 227 8.17 -3.43 15.62
CA LEU A 227 8.45 -3.36 17.06
C LEU A 227 8.93 -4.71 17.61
N TYR A 228 8.31 -5.81 17.19
CA TYR A 228 8.81 -7.15 17.54
C TYR A 228 10.24 -7.39 17.03
N GLN A 229 10.53 -7.04 15.77
CA GLN A 229 11.89 -7.15 15.23
C GLN A 229 12.90 -6.32 16.02
N ILE A 230 12.53 -5.07 16.36
CA ILE A 230 13.37 -4.17 17.17
C ILE A 230 13.65 -4.77 18.55
N ALA A 231 12.62 -5.34 19.19
CA ALA A 231 12.75 -5.99 20.49
C ALA A 231 13.65 -7.23 20.43
N SER A 232 13.44 -8.13 19.45
CA SER A 232 14.22 -9.35 19.28
C SER A 232 15.70 -9.06 19.02
N LEU A 233 15.99 -7.97 18.30
CA LEU A 233 17.36 -7.51 18.04
C LEU A 233 17.93 -6.57 19.12
N ARG A 234 17.12 -6.19 20.12
CA ARG A 234 17.46 -5.21 21.16
C ARG A 234 18.07 -3.92 20.60
N LEU A 235 17.46 -3.35 19.56
CA LEU A 235 17.97 -2.13 18.91
C LEU A 235 17.64 -0.89 19.76
N GLU A 236 18.52 -0.57 20.70
CA GLU A 236 18.36 0.56 21.63
C GLU A 236 18.25 1.92 20.92
N SER A 237 18.81 2.04 19.71
CA SER A 237 18.72 3.23 18.86
C SER A 237 17.26 3.67 18.56
N PHE A 238 16.29 2.75 18.67
CA PHE A 238 14.88 3.02 18.41
C PHE A 238 14.11 3.56 19.62
N ARG A 239 14.72 3.61 20.81
CA ARG A 239 14.02 3.96 22.05
C ARG A 239 13.27 5.29 21.96
N GLU A 240 13.93 6.34 21.51
CA GLU A 240 13.34 7.68 21.38
C GLU A 240 12.16 7.66 20.39
N GLN A 241 12.36 7.07 19.21
CA GLN A 241 11.30 6.96 18.20
C GLN A 241 10.08 6.17 18.72
N ILE A 242 10.29 5.13 19.53
CA ILE A 242 9.20 4.34 20.13
C ILE A 242 8.47 5.14 21.22
N GLN A 243 9.19 5.94 22.00
CA GLN A 243 8.58 6.84 23.01
C GLN A 243 7.71 7.91 22.36
N GLU A 244 8.20 8.57 21.30
CA GLU A 244 7.38 9.52 20.52
C GLU A 244 6.13 8.85 19.93
N ARG A 245 6.28 7.61 19.45
CA ARG A 245 5.18 6.83 18.88
C ARG A 245 4.09 6.53 19.92
N ARG A 246 4.48 6.30 21.17
CA ARG A 246 3.58 5.96 22.29
C ARG A 246 2.45 6.97 22.45
N GLU A 247 2.74 8.27 22.26
CA GLU A 247 1.76 9.36 22.40
C GLU A 247 0.61 9.27 21.38
N HIS A 248 0.85 8.60 20.25
CA HIS A 248 -0.06 8.48 19.12
C HIS A 248 -0.40 7.01 18.80
N ALA A 249 -0.15 6.11 19.75
CA ALA A 249 -0.36 4.69 19.59
C ALA A 249 -1.86 4.38 19.43
N GLN A 250 -2.17 3.49 18.50
CA GLN A 250 -3.51 2.90 18.44
C GLN A 250 -3.65 1.81 19.51
N ASP A 251 -4.87 1.46 19.90
CA ASP A 251 -5.14 0.47 20.96
C ASP A 251 -4.41 -0.86 20.75
N LEU A 252 -4.31 -1.33 19.50
CA LEU A 252 -3.60 -2.58 19.16
C LEU A 252 -2.06 -2.45 19.24
N GLU A 253 -1.54 -1.24 19.11
CA GLU A 253 -0.11 -0.93 19.08
C GLU A 253 0.46 -0.71 20.48
N ALA A 254 -0.33 -0.10 21.37
CA ALA A 254 0.06 0.27 22.73
C ALA A 254 0.71 -0.88 23.55
N PRO A 255 0.12 -2.09 23.68
CA PRO A 255 0.74 -3.16 24.48
C PRO A 255 2.08 -3.63 23.90
N ILE A 256 2.25 -3.55 22.58
CA ILE A 256 3.48 -3.97 21.89
C ILE A 256 4.58 -2.92 22.09
N ILE A 257 4.23 -1.63 22.11
CA ILE A 257 5.14 -0.54 22.47
C ILE A 257 5.67 -0.74 23.90
N GLU A 258 4.79 -0.97 24.88
CA GLU A 258 5.20 -1.18 26.28
C GLU A 258 6.08 -2.42 26.45
N ARG A 259 5.75 -3.51 25.75
CA ARG A 259 6.58 -4.71 25.71
C ARG A 259 7.98 -4.40 25.17
N THR A 260 8.03 -3.69 24.03
CA THR A 260 9.29 -3.38 23.34
C THR A 260 10.19 -2.51 24.22
N LEU A 261 9.64 -1.45 24.83
CA LEU A 261 10.40 -0.57 25.73
C LEU A 261 10.98 -1.34 26.93
N ARG A 262 10.21 -2.24 27.55
CA ARG A 262 10.70 -3.09 28.64
C ARG A 262 11.84 -4.01 28.22
N ILE A 263 11.76 -4.60 27.02
CA ILE A 263 12.84 -5.44 26.49
C ILE A 263 14.10 -4.60 26.25
N LEU A 264 13.96 -3.38 25.74
CA LEU A 264 15.08 -2.44 25.60
C LEU A 264 15.63 -1.98 26.96
N ASP A 265 14.82 -1.99 28.02
CA ASP A 265 15.24 -1.74 29.42
C ASP A 265 15.90 -2.96 30.10
N GLY A 266 16.07 -4.07 29.37
CA GLY A 266 16.75 -5.27 29.87
C GLY A 266 15.83 -6.36 30.44
N ALA A 267 14.50 -6.23 30.31
CA ALA A 267 13.58 -7.30 30.67
C ALA A 267 13.76 -8.53 29.74
N SER A 268 13.59 -9.74 30.28
CA SER A 268 13.52 -10.95 29.45
C SER A 268 12.20 -11.00 28.67
N GLU A 269 12.15 -11.76 27.57
CA GLU A 269 10.93 -11.90 26.76
C GLU A 269 9.74 -12.48 27.56
N ASP A 270 10.02 -13.36 28.53
CA ASP A 270 9.01 -13.92 29.43
C ASP A 270 8.46 -12.86 30.40
N GLN A 271 9.34 -12.05 30.99
CA GLN A 271 8.96 -10.92 31.86
C GLN A 271 8.17 -9.86 31.08
N ALA A 272 8.46 -9.71 29.78
CA ALA A 272 7.77 -8.79 28.90
C ALA A 272 6.34 -9.25 28.51
N SER A 273 6.01 -10.54 28.66
CA SER A 273 4.73 -11.14 28.20
C SER A 273 3.59 -11.13 29.22
N LEU A 274 3.87 -10.80 30.49
CA LEU A 274 2.96 -11.04 31.63
C LEU A 274 2.07 -9.85 32.05
N ALA A 275 1.83 -8.87 31.17
CA ALA A 275 0.95 -7.72 31.44
C ALA A 275 0.24 -7.28 30.16
#